data_AF-A0A7Y2EXV1-F1
#
_entry.id   AF-A0A7Y2EXV1-F1
#
_cell.length_a   1.000
_cell.length_b   1.000
_cell.length_c   1.000
_cell.angle_alpha   90.00
_cell.angle_beta   90.00
_cell.angle_gamma   90.00
#
_symmetry.space_group_name_H-M   'P 1'
#
loop_
_entity.id
_entity.type
_entity.pdbx_description
1 polymer ?
#
loop_
_entity_poly.entity_id
_entity_poly.type
_entity_poly.pdbx_seq_one_letter_code
_entity_poly.pdbx_strand_id
1 'polypeptide(L)'
;MTELDQLLDTVRTYGTKIMVKFPDRIIYHNFKWAKRLEEFIDMITERAELTEREMTLGKICAWIIASSFESVRFKFEKDGSMSSNDKEEAKKAAQIFFEQHTVKPEIQKEIMDILDESFHPVKPKTNVGKLLHDAITADIVTSGKKSVRKVYEEMIMADVDISKRKWYDIAESFVANLEFNLECCQTELQPDLEKLALDLAKEKKKIDKSSDLALKKELNISEVELKELKKNLQKSKGRDDRGIQTLFRTTSKNHYTLNEMVDRKASIMITVNSIILSLVLGGIIGEINEHGHPHINAETLPIFMLTITAMLSIVFALISIRPTETHGEFTEDEVRNKEGNLLFYGNFHNMAERDFEWAFMQMMNDKDFMYGSMIKDLYYQGQKLAKKYRNIRIALTIFLVGLVLSVVASWIGGIFFEFLGH
;
A
#
# COMPACT_ATOMS: atom_id res chain seq x y z
N MET A 1 56.91 -15.28 5.88
CA MET A 1 55.43 -15.23 5.92
C MET A 1 55.04 -15.41 7.36
N THR A 2 54.55 -14.35 8.00
CA THR A 2 54.11 -14.41 9.39
C THR A 2 52.88 -15.31 9.50
N GLU A 3 52.54 -15.75 10.72
CA GLU A 3 51.33 -16.54 10.96
C GLU A 3 50.05 -15.83 10.47
N LEU A 4 50.01 -14.50 10.59
CA LEU A 4 48.89 -13.68 10.11
C LEU A 4 48.81 -13.61 8.59
N ASP A 5 49.95 -13.61 7.89
CA ASP A 5 49.96 -13.62 6.42
C ASP A 5 49.39 -14.94 5.87
N GLN A 6 49.73 -16.07 6.50
CA GLN A 6 49.15 -17.38 6.17
C GLN A 6 47.65 -17.41 6.43
N LEU A 7 47.21 -16.82 7.55
CA LEU A 7 45.79 -16.70 7.88
C LEU A 7 45.05 -15.83 6.86
N LEU A 8 45.65 -14.73 6.42
CA LEU A 8 45.09 -13.85 5.40
C LEU A 8 44.90 -14.57 4.07
N ASP A 9 45.87 -15.35 3.61
CA ASP A 9 45.72 -16.12 2.37
C ASP A 9 44.64 -17.21 2.48
N THR A 10 44.53 -17.80 3.67
CA THR A 10 43.48 -18.77 3.98
C THR A 10 42.09 -18.13 3.94
N VAL A 11 41.91 -16.97 4.58
CA VAL A 11 40.61 -16.28 4.64
C VAL A 11 40.22 -15.71 3.27
N ARG A 12 41.18 -15.25 2.46
CA ARG A 12 40.96 -14.86 1.05
C ARG A 12 40.38 -16.01 0.24
N THR A 13 41.00 -17.19 0.36
CA THR A 13 40.57 -18.39 -0.35
C THR A 13 39.17 -18.81 0.10
N TYR A 14 38.92 -18.80 1.40
CA TYR A 14 37.62 -19.10 2.00
C TYR A 14 36.53 -18.12 1.53
N GLY A 15 36.75 -16.82 1.72
CA GLY A 15 35.78 -15.78 1.35
C GLY A 15 35.48 -15.75 -0.15
N THR A 16 36.49 -15.98 -0.99
CA THR A 16 36.29 -16.10 -2.45
C THR A 16 35.34 -17.25 -2.79
N LYS A 17 35.51 -18.42 -2.18
CA LYS A 17 34.62 -19.58 -2.41
C LYS A 17 33.17 -19.33 -1.99
N ILE A 18 32.94 -18.48 -1.00
CA ILE A 18 31.58 -18.12 -0.54
C ILE A 18 30.96 -17.11 -1.50
N MET A 19 31.66 -16.02 -1.78
CA MET A 19 31.10 -14.91 -2.59
C MET A 19 30.75 -15.32 -4.02
N VAL A 20 31.43 -16.29 -4.62
CA VAL A 20 31.11 -16.78 -5.97
C VAL A 20 29.83 -17.61 -6.04
N LYS A 21 29.24 -18.01 -4.91
CA LYS A 21 27.98 -18.80 -4.88
C LYS A 21 26.74 -17.96 -5.16
N PHE A 22 26.80 -16.64 -4.96
CA PHE A 22 25.63 -15.74 -5.05
C PHE A 22 25.87 -14.53 -5.98
N PRO A 23 26.33 -14.73 -7.23
CA PRO A 23 26.73 -13.62 -8.11
C PRO A 23 25.57 -12.72 -8.51
N ASP A 24 24.36 -13.27 -8.62
CA ASP A 24 23.17 -12.54 -9.05
C ASP A 24 22.50 -11.76 -7.92
N ARG A 25 22.78 -12.15 -6.67
CA ARG A 25 22.20 -11.53 -5.47
C ARG A 25 23.12 -10.47 -4.87
N ILE A 26 24.43 -10.73 -4.79
CA ILE A 26 25.41 -9.83 -4.17
C ILE A 26 26.12 -8.98 -5.24
N ILE A 27 25.52 -7.84 -5.59
CA ILE A 27 25.96 -6.99 -6.71
C ILE A 27 27.07 -6.02 -6.30
N TYR A 28 26.99 -5.46 -5.10
CA TYR A 28 27.95 -4.50 -4.58
C TYR A 28 29.03 -5.19 -3.73
N HIS A 29 28.63 -5.92 -2.69
CA HIS A 29 29.52 -6.51 -1.68
C HIS A 29 30.16 -7.84 -2.13
N ASN A 30 30.57 -7.91 -3.39
CA ASN A 30 31.17 -9.11 -3.98
C ASN A 30 32.70 -9.12 -3.86
N PHE A 31 33.35 -10.10 -4.49
CA PHE A 31 34.81 -10.22 -4.53
C PHE A 31 35.54 -8.92 -4.93
N LYS A 32 34.97 -8.14 -5.87
CA LYS A 32 35.59 -6.86 -6.26
C LYS A 32 35.54 -5.82 -5.14
N TRP A 33 34.52 -5.88 -4.28
CA TRP A 33 34.44 -5.03 -3.09
C TRP A 33 35.48 -5.43 -2.04
N ALA A 34 35.62 -6.72 -1.76
CA ALA A 34 36.69 -7.21 -0.88
C ALA A 34 38.08 -6.75 -1.33
N LYS A 35 38.35 -6.78 -2.64
CA LYS A 35 39.62 -6.28 -3.21
C LYS A 35 39.80 -4.78 -3.05
N ARG A 36 38.77 -3.98 -3.32
CA ARG A 36 38.84 -2.52 -3.10
C ARG A 36 39.04 -2.17 -1.62
N LEU A 37 38.40 -2.92 -0.71
CA LEU A 37 38.64 -2.74 0.72
C LEU A 37 40.10 -3.01 1.09
N GLU A 38 40.73 -4.06 0.54
CA GLU A 38 42.16 -4.28 0.76
C GLU A 38 43.02 -3.10 0.28
N GLU A 39 42.70 -2.55 -0.91
CA GLU A 39 43.41 -1.39 -1.47
C GLU A 39 43.26 -0.14 -0.57
N PHE A 40 42.06 0.11 -0.04
CA PHE A 40 41.85 1.18 0.94
C PHE A 40 42.59 0.92 2.25
N ILE A 41 42.59 -0.32 2.73
CA ILE A 41 43.33 -0.69 3.94
C ILE A 41 44.83 -0.44 3.75
N ASP A 42 45.39 -0.81 2.60
CA ASP A 42 46.79 -0.55 2.27
C ASP A 42 47.11 0.95 2.27
N MET A 43 46.32 1.72 1.53
CA MET A 43 46.50 3.17 1.43
C MET A 43 46.38 3.85 2.79
N ILE A 44 45.35 3.53 3.59
CA ILE A 44 45.11 4.16 4.89
C ILE A 44 46.20 3.76 5.88
N THR A 45 46.66 2.50 5.86
CA THR A 45 47.74 2.02 6.73
C THR A 45 49.02 2.82 6.47
N GLU A 46 49.41 2.99 5.21
CA GLU A 46 50.61 3.76 4.84
C GLU A 46 50.50 5.21 5.32
N ARG A 47 49.33 5.85 5.10
CA ARG A 47 49.09 7.26 5.45
C ARG A 47 49.00 7.52 6.95
N ALA A 48 48.43 6.58 7.71
CA ALA A 48 48.24 6.68 9.14
C ALA A 48 49.41 6.06 9.95
N GLU A 49 50.48 5.63 9.27
CA GLU A 49 51.66 4.99 9.87
C GLU A 49 51.29 3.78 10.77
N LEU A 50 50.26 3.03 10.38
CA LEU A 50 49.83 1.83 11.10
C LEU A 50 50.81 0.68 10.85
N THR A 51 50.88 -0.25 11.80
CA THR A 51 51.79 -1.40 11.72
C THR A 51 51.33 -2.40 10.67
N GLU A 52 52.29 -3.16 10.11
CA GLU A 52 52.00 -4.28 9.19
C GLU A 52 51.02 -5.30 9.81
N ARG A 53 51.10 -5.50 11.13
CA ARG A 53 50.18 -6.36 11.87
C ARG A 53 48.74 -5.84 11.85
N GLU A 54 48.54 -4.55 12.11
CA GLU A 54 47.23 -3.91 12.08
C GLU A 54 46.62 -3.97 10.67
N MET A 55 47.44 -3.72 9.65
CA MET A 55 47.04 -3.86 8.24
C MET A 55 46.57 -5.28 7.92
N THR A 56 47.36 -6.30 8.26
CA THR A 56 47.04 -7.70 7.97
C THR A 56 45.76 -8.14 8.71
N LEU A 57 45.57 -7.73 9.97
CA LEU A 57 44.33 -7.98 10.70
C LEU A 57 43.12 -7.26 10.08
N GLY A 58 43.30 -6.01 9.65
CA GLY A 58 42.27 -5.26 8.94
C GLY A 58 41.84 -6.01 7.68
N LYS A 59 42.79 -6.49 6.87
CA LYS A 59 42.48 -7.28 5.67
C LYS A 59 41.75 -8.59 6.01
N ILE A 60 42.18 -9.30 7.05
CA ILE A 60 41.50 -10.54 7.49
C ILE A 60 40.03 -10.25 7.81
N CYS A 61 39.78 -9.22 8.61
CA CYS A 61 38.42 -8.82 8.99
C CYS A 61 37.61 -8.38 7.77
N ALA A 62 38.19 -7.62 6.83
CA ALA A 62 37.52 -7.19 5.60
C ALA A 62 37.03 -8.38 4.76
N TRP A 63 37.83 -9.46 4.65
CA TRP A 63 37.40 -10.68 3.96
C TRP A 63 36.31 -11.45 4.69
N ILE A 64 36.38 -11.49 6.02
CA ILE A 64 35.31 -12.10 6.84
C ILE A 64 34.00 -11.33 6.62
N ILE A 65 34.04 -9.99 6.71
CA ILE A 65 32.88 -9.12 6.46
C ILE A 65 32.35 -9.35 5.04
N ALA A 66 33.20 -9.35 4.02
CA ALA A 66 32.77 -9.61 2.64
C ALA A 66 32.12 -10.99 2.46
N SER A 67 32.59 -12.00 3.19
CA SER A 67 32.02 -13.34 3.14
C SER A 67 30.67 -13.49 3.87
N SER A 68 30.25 -12.54 4.70
CA SER A 68 29.00 -12.63 5.48
C SER A 68 27.77 -12.12 4.73
N PHE A 69 27.94 -11.37 3.64
CA PHE A 69 26.85 -10.68 2.92
C PHE A 69 25.76 -11.60 2.34
N GLU A 70 26.03 -12.90 2.20
CA GLU A 70 25.01 -13.89 1.86
C GLU A 70 23.83 -13.88 2.84
N SER A 71 24.13 -13.77 4.14
CA SER A 71 23.17 -13.88 5.23
C SER A 71 22.70 -12.51 5.75
N VAL A 72 23.27 -11.43 5.22
CA VAL A 72 22.85 -10.06 5.55
C VAL A 72 21.43 -9.82 5.05
N ARG A 73 20.64 -9.19 5.90
CA ARG A 73 19.24 -8.83 5.70
C ARG A 73 19.03 -7.43 6.26
N PHE A 74 18.29 -6.63 5.52
CA PHE A 74 17.88 -5.31 5.94
C PHE A 74 16.45 -5.35 6.43
N LYS A 75 16.16 -4.63 7.52
CA LYS A 75 14.82 -4.47 8.07
C LYS A 75 14.49 -2.99 8.19
N PHE A 76 13.23 -2.65 7.91
CA PHE A 76 12.72 -1.31 8.18
C PHE A 76 12.06 -1.28 9.53
N GLU A 77 12.56 -0.42 10.40
CA GLU A 77 12.01 -0.19 11.72
C GLU A 77 10.76 0.69 11.64
N LYS A 78 9.95 0.66 12.71
CA LYS A 78 8.69 1.42 12.78
C LYS A 78 8.88 2.93 12.72
N ASP A 79 10.05 3.42 13.13
CA ASP A 79 10.43 4.84 13.06
C ASP A 79 10.89 5.26 11.65
N GLY A 80 10.96 4.32 10.70
CA GLY A 80 11.39 4.55 9.33
C GLY A 80 12.90 4.41 9.11
N SER A 81 13.67 4.13 10.16
CA SER A 81 15.09 3.78 10.05
C SER A 81 15.27 2.39 9.45
N MET A 82 16.50 2.11 9.02
CA MET A 82 16.87 0.81 8.47
C MET A 82 17.91 0.19 9.41
N SER A 83 17.61 -1.02 9.86
CA SER A 83 18.55 -1.87 10.60
C SER A 83 19.05 -2.98 9.69
N SER A 84 20.21 -3.51 10.02
CA SER A 84 20.78 -4.68 9.36
C SER A 84 21.40 -5.61 10.40
N ASN A 85 21.56 -6.88 10.06
CA ASN A 85 22.26 -7.87 10.88
C ASN A 85 23.72 -8.08 10.41
N ASP A 86 24.29 -7.16 9.63
CA ASP A 86 25.65 -7.25 9.06
C ASP A 86 26.73 -7.58 10.10
N LYS A 87 26.71 -6.90 11.24
CA LYS A 87 27.63 -7.18 12.35
C LYS A 87 27.47 -8.60 12.90
N GLU A 88 26.24 -9.01 13.19
CA GLU A 88 25.95 -10.34 13.71
C GLU A 88 26.34 -11.44 12.71
N GLU A 89 26.11 -11.23 11.42
CA GLU A 89 26.50 -12.18 10.37
C GLU A 89 28.02 -12.20 10.14
N ALA A 90 28.73 -11.08 10.25
CA ALA A 90 30.18 -11.05 10.19
C ALA A 90 30.81 -11.85 11.34
N LYS A 91 30.27 -11.72 12.56
CA LYS A 91 30.71 -12.49 13.73
C LYS A 91 30.43 -13.99 13.57
N LYS A 92 29.26 -14.36 13.04
CA LYS A 92 28.96 -15.77 12.71
C LYS A 92 29.89 -16.31 11.64
N ALA A 93 30.17 -15.53 10.59
CA ALA A 93 31.10 -15.92 9.53
C ALA A 93 32.51 -16.15 10.09
N ALA A 94 32.97 -15.30 11.02
CA ALA A 94 34.23 -15.50 11.73
C ALA A 94 34.24 -16.82 12.53
N GLN A 95 33.19 -17.09 13.30
CA GLN A 95 33.06 -18.32 14.09
C GLN A 95 33.10 -19.57 13.21
N ILE A 96 32.32 -19.59 12.13
CA ILE A 96 32.31 -20.70 11.15
C ILE A 96 33.71 -20.89 10.53
N PHE A 97 34.39 -19.79 10.22
CA PHE A 97 35.75 -19.85 9.70
C PHE A 97 36.73 -20.46 10.70
N PHE A 98 36.64 -20.10 11.99
CA PHE A 98 37.48 -20.64 13.07
C PHE A 98 37.22 -22.12 13.37
N GLU A 99 36.00 -22.61 13.15
CA GLU A 99 35.69 -24.03 13.28
C GLU A 99 36.33 -24.88 12.16
N GLN A 100 36.52 -24.28 10.99
CA GLN A 100 37.04 -24.96 9.80
C GLN A 100 38.57 -24.83 9.65
N HIS A 101 39.19 -23.88 10.35
CA HIS A 101 40.61 -23.56 10.20
C HIS A 101 41.25 -23.32 11.57
N THR A 102 42.50 -23.76 11.74
CA THR A 102 43.23 -23.55 12.99
C THR A 102 43.63 -22.08 13.16
N VAL A 103 42.95 -21.37 14.06
CA VAL A 103 43.27 -19.99 14.45
C VAL A 103 43.50 -19.95 15.96
N LYS A 104 44.58 -19.30 16.41
CA LYS A 104 44.89 -19.18 17.85
C LYS A 104 43.78 -18.44 18.62
N PRO A 105 43.42 -18.86 19.84
CA PRO A 105 42.35 -18.25 20.63
C PRO A 105 42.51 -16.73 20.83
N GLU A 106 43.75 -16.26 20.96
CA GLU A 106 44.06 -14.84 21.14
C GLU A 106 43.69 -14.03 19.89
N ILE A 107 44.01 -14.56 18.70
CA ILE A 107 43.68 -13.93 17.40
C ILE A 107 42.17 -14.02 17.12
N GLN A 108 41.52 -15.14 17.47
CA GLN A 108 40.07 -15.25 17.35
C GLN A 108 39.36 -14.17 18.17
N LYS A 109 39.77 -13.98 19.43
CA LYS A 109 39.21 -12.95 20.30
C LYS A 109 39.42 -11.56 19.71
N GLU A 110 40.63 -11.26 19.25
CA GLU A 110 40.95 -9.96 18.67
C GLU A 110 40.13 -9.67 17.40
N ILE A 111 39.97 -10.64 16.50
CA ILE A 111 39.09 -10.50 15.32
C ILE A 111 37.65 -10.21 15.76
N MET A 112 37.14 -10.94 16.76
CA MET A 112 35.76 -10.73 17.24
C MET A 112 35.57 -9.34 17.86
N ASP A 113 36.55 -8.86 18.63
CA ASP A 113 36.54 -7.51 19.22
C ASP A 113 36.59 -6.43 18.12
N ILE A 114 37.40 -6.62 17.07
CA ILE A 114 37.47 -5.72 15.91
C ILE A 114 36.14 -5.69 15.16
N LEU A 115 35.52 -6.84 14.89
CA LEU A 115 34.24 -6.93 14.20
C LEU A 115 33.10 -6.24 14.96
N ASP A 116 33.15 -6.24 16.30
CA ASP A 116 32.17 -5.53 17.14
C ASP A 116 32.20 -4.01 16.97
N GLU A 117 33.32 -3.45 16.52
CA GLU A 117 33.51 -2.01 16.32
C GLU A 117 33.64 -1.57 14.84
N SER A 118 33.54 -2.49 13.88
CA SER A 118 33.77 -2.22 12.45
C SER A 118 32.56 -1.64 11.70
N PHE A 119 31.37 -1.61 12.31
CA PHE A 119 30.11 -1.23 11.66
C PHE A 119 29.51 0.04 12.25
N HIS A 120 29.00 0.92 11.38
CA HIS A 120 28.23 2.10 11.79
C HIS A 120 26.96 1.70 12.56
N PRO A 121 26.55 2.45 13.59
CA PRO A 121 27.10 3.73 14.06
C PRO A 121 28.11 3.58 15.23
N VAL A 122 28.73 2.41 15.42
CA VAL A 122 29.65 2.18 16.54
C VAL A 122 30.91 3.03 16.36
N LYS A 123 31.35 3.74 17.41
CA LYS A 123 32.61 4.49 17.38
C LYS A 123 33.80 3.55 17.69
N PRO A 124 34.70 3.29 16.75
CA PRO A 124 35.80 2.36 16.95
C PRO A 124 36.84 2.89 17.94
N LYS A 125 37.36 1.99 18.78
CA LYS A 125 38.36 2.30 19.79
C LYS A 125 39.75 1.86 19.35
N THR A 126 39.89 0.69 18.73
CA THR A 126 41.20 0.21 18.27
C THR A 126 41.60 0.85 16.95
N ASN A 127 42.90 0.85 16.66
CA ASN A 127 43.41 1.33 15.38
C ASN A 127 42.87 0.50 14.20
N VAL A 128 42.74 -0.83 14.37
CA VAL A 128 42.22 -1.71 13.31
C VAL A 128 40.72 -1.47 13.08
N GLY A 129 39.94 -1.22 14.13
CA GLY A 129 38.54 -0.82 13.98
C GLY A 129 38.40 0.51 13.25
N LYS A 130 39.21 1.52 13.60
CA LYS A 130 39.24 2.81 12.89
C LYS A 130 39.62 2.63 11.42
N LEU A 131 40.64 1.83 11.15
CA LEU A 131 41.10 1.48 9.80
C LEU A 131 39.99 0.84 8.97
N LEU A 132 39.26 -0.15 9.51
CA LEU A 132 38.16 -0.81 8.81
C LEU A 132 36.98 0.13 8.57
N HIS A 133 36.60 0.89 9.59
CA HIS A 133 35.49 1.84 9.50
C HIS A 133 35.76 2.90 8.43
N ASP A 134 36.98 3.42 8.39
CA ASP A 134 37.40 4.41 7.40
C ASP A 134 37.57 3.79 6.01
N ALA A 135 38.08 2.56 5.88
CA ALA A 135 38.18 1.85 4.60
C ALA A 135 36.81 1.55 3.98
N ILE A 136 35.84 1.09 4.77
CA ILE A 136 34.45 0.87 4.33
C ILE A 136 33.81 2.18 3.89
N THR A 137 34.01 3.24 4.68
CA THR A 137 33.51 4.59 4.37
C THR A 137 34.16 5.12 3.09
N ALA A 138 35.48 4.96 2.93
CA ALA A 138 36.24 5.38 1.76
C ALA A 138 35.75 4.70 0.47
N ASP A 139 35.48 3.40 0.49
CA ASP A 139 34.97 2.68 -0.68
C ASP A 139 33.61 3.21 -1.15
N ILE A 140 32.69 3.47 -0.20
CA ILE A 140 31.37 4.03 -0.51
C ILE A 140 31.52 5.45 -1.07
N VAL A 141 32.31 6.28 -0.41
CA VAL A 141 32.49 7.70 -0.73
C VAL A 141 33.16 7.92 -2.08
N THR A 142 34.29 7.25 -2.32
CA THR A 142 35.05 7.36 -3.58
C THR A 142 34.30 6.76 -4.77
N SER A 143 33.55 5.67 -4.56
CA SER A 143 32.64 5.11 -5.58
C SER A 143 31.42 6.00 -5.84
N GLY A 144 31.10 6.91 -4.92
CA GLY A 144 30.09 7.94 -5.03
C GLY A 144 28.68 7.41 -5.30
N LYS A 145 27.93 8.05 -6.20
CA LYS A 145 26.55 7.62 -6.52
C LYS A 145 26.46 6.18 -7.06
N LYS A 146 27.55 5.65 -7.61
CA LYS A 146 27.56 4.30 -8.21
C LYS A 146 27.48 3.22 -7.13
N SER A 147 28.16 3.39 -6.00
CA SER A 147 28.05 2.45 -4.87
C SER A 147 26.63 2.47 -4.31
N VAL A 148 26.10 3.65 -4.01
CA VAL A 148 24.74 3.83 -3.48
C VAL A 148 23.69 3.20 -4.40
N ARG A 149 23.83 3.33 -5.72
CA ARG A 149 22.95 2.68 -6.69
C ARG A 149 23.09 1.16 -6.67
N LYS A 150 24.31 0.63 -6.59
CA LYS A 150 24.53 -0.82 -6.57
C LYS A 150 24.06 -1.48 -5.28
N VAL A 151 24.19 -0.80 -4.14
CA VAL A 151 23.62 -1.27 -2.87
C VAL A 151 22.10 -1.34 -2.99
N TYR A 152 21.45 -0.34 -3.61
CA TYR A 152 20.01 -0.43 -3.91
C TYR A 152 19.67 -1.64 -4.78
N GLU A 153 20.40 -1.86 -5.88
CA GLU A 153 20.19 -3.01 -6.75
C GLU A 153 20.35 -4.34 -5.99
N GLU A 154 21.36 -4.45 -5.12
CA GLU A 154 21.59 -5.62 -4.25
C GLU A 154 20.42 -5.86 -3.28
N MET A 155 19.86 -4.80 -2.68
CA MET A 155 18.69 -4.92 -1.80
C MET A 155 17.46 -5.41 -2.56
N ILE A 156 17.23 -4.93 -3.78
CA ILE A 156 16.12 -5.39 -4.63
C ILE A 156 16.30 -6.86 -4.99
N MET A 157 17.52 -7.31 -5.31
CA MET A 157 17.80 -8.74 -5.57
C MET A 157 17.67 -9.62 -4.33
N ALA A 158 17.68 -9.01 -3.13
CA ALA A 158 17.41 -9.70 -1.87
C ALA A 158 15.93 -9.62 -1.45
N ASP A 159 15.02 -9.27 -2.37
CA ASP A 159 13.58 -9.13 -2.17
C ASP A 159 13.19 -8.12 -1.08
N VAL A 160 14.02 -7.09 -0.87
CA VAL A 160 13.69 -6.00 0.04
C VAL A 160 12.71 -5.05 -0.65
N ASP A 161 11.48 -4.98 -0.15
CA ASP A 161 10.47 -4.04 -0.65
C ASP A 161 10.82 -2.60 -0.24
N ILE A 162 11.52 -1.89 -1.14
CA ILE A 162 11.86 -0.49 -0.98
C ILE A 162 11.77 0.30 -2.27
N SER A 163 10.91 1.32 -2.26
CA SER A 163 10.85 2.30 -3.34
C SER A 163 12.17 3.06 -3.48
N LYS A 164 12.54 3.41 -4.71
CA LYS A 164 13.73 4.23 -5.00
C LYS A 164 13.74 5.53 -4.19
N ARG A 165 12.59 6.19 -4.02
CA ARG A 165 12.48 7.41 -3.20
C ARG A 165 12.90 7.16 -1.75
N LYS A 166 12.31 6.15 -1.11
CA LYS A 166 12.61 5.79 0.29
C LYS A 166 14.07 5.37 0.45
N TRP A 167 14.64 4.70 -0.55
CA TRP A 167 16.07 4.37 -0.55
C TRP A 167 16.95 5.63 -0.50
N TYR A 168 16.70 6.61 -1.36
CA TYR A 168 17.49 7.85 -1.34
C TYR A 168 17.26 8.70 -0.08
N ASP A 169 16.09 8.61 0.57
CA ASP A 169 15.88 9.20 1.90
C ASP A 169 16.80 8.57 2.96
N ILE A 170 16.91 7.23 2.95
CA ILE A 170 17.76 6.49 3.89
C ILE A 170 19.24 6.70 3.57
N ALA A 171 19.63 6.61 2.30
CA ALA A 171 21.01 6.79 1.87
C ALA A 171 21.53 8.19 2.16
N GLU A 172 20.71 9.23 1.97
CA GLU A 172 21.06 10.62 2.35
C GLU A 172 21.29 10.71 3.87
N SER A 173 20.38 10.15 4.68
CA SER A 173 20.54 10.14 6.13
C SER A 173 21.75 9.32 6.59
N PHE A 174 22.05 8.20 5.93
CA PHE A 174 23.20 7.37 6.24
C PHE A 174 24.50 8.12 5.95
N VAL A 175 24.65 8.64 4.72
CA VAL A 175 25.85 9.39 4.31
C VAL A 175 26.07 10.63 5.16
N ALA A 176 25.00 11.32 5.57
CA ALA A 176 25.10 12.49 6.45
C ALA A 176 25.63 12.17 7.86
N ASN A 177 25.54 10.91 8.31
CA ASN A 177 26.04 10.45 9.61
C ASN A 177 27.37 9.70 9.51
N LEU A 178 27.95 9.56 8.31
CA LEU A 178 29.27 8.96 8.16
C LEU A 178 30.34 9.91 8.71
N GLU A 179 31.29 9.36 9.46
CA GLU A 179 32.45 10.07 10.01
C GLU A 179 33.71 9.25 9.74
N PHE A 180 34.79 9.94 9.35
CA PHE A 180 36.14 9.37 9.32
C PHE A 180 36.79 9.50 10.71
N ASN A 181 37.55 8.49 11.12
CA ASN A 181 38.16 8.41 12.45
C ASN A 181 39.66 8.74 12.45
N LEU A 182 40.36 8.46 11.35
CA LEU A 182 41.78 8.74 11.17
C LEU A 182 41.99 10.10 10.49
N GLU A 183 42.98 10.85 10.95
CA GLU A 183 43.26 12.22 10.49
C GLU A 183 43.57 12.28 8.98
N CYS A 184 44.25 11.27 8.44
CA CYS A 184 44.52 11.17 7.00
C CYS A 184 43.22 11.10 6.18
N CYS A 185 42.24 10.32 6.63
CA CYS A 185 40.96 10.18 5.93
C CYS A 185 40.10 11.44 6.07
N GLN A 186 40.12 12.08 7.24
CA GLN A 186 39.46 13.38 7.45
C GLN A 186 40.04 14.48 6.56
N THR A 187 41.34 14.43 6.28
CA THR A 187 41.99 15.44 5.43
C THR A 187 41.78 15.16 3.95
N GLU A 188 41.92 13.91 3.51
CA GLU A 188 41.96 13.56 2.09
C GLU A 188 40.58 13.17 1.51
N LEU A 189 39.70 12.56 2.32
CA LEU A 189 38.45 11.95 1.83
C LEU A 189 37.18 12.69 2.28
N GLN A 190 37.28 13.61 3.25
CA GLN A 190 36.15 14.44 3.67
C GLN A 190 35.51 15.24 2.52
N PRO A 191 36.28 15.83 1.57
CA PRO A 191 35.67 16.52 0.43
C PRO A 191 34.81 15.61 -0.46
N ASP A 192 35.20 14.34 -0.61
CA ASP A 192 34.42 13.37 -1.38
C ASP A 192 33.14 12.96 -0.64
N LEU A 193 33.18 12.88 0.70
CA LEU A 193 32.00 12.61 1.52
C LEU A 193 30.96 13.73 1.39
N GLU A 194 31.41 14.99 1.50
CA GLU A 194 30.56 16.17 1.31
C GLU A 194 29.98 16.22 -0.10
N LYS A 195 30.79 15.92 -1.11
CA LYS A 195 30.36 15.82 -2.51
C LYS A 195 29.30 14.74 -2.70
N LEU A 196 29.47 13.55 -2.10
CA LEU A 196 28.48 12.47 -2.16
C LEU A 196 27.17 12.91 -1.51
N ALA A 197 27.21 13.53 -0.33
CA ALA A 197 26.03 14.05 0.35
C ALA A 197 25.26 15.05 -0.54
N LEU A 198 25.96 16.01 -1.16
CA LEU A 198 25.37 16.95 -2.10
C LEU A 198 24.75 16.27 -3.34
N ASP A 199 25.42 15.25 -3.86
CA ASP A 199 24.97 14.49 -5.01
C ASP A 199 23.71 13.67 -4.71
N LEU A 200 23.62 13.05 -3.53
CA LEU A 200 22.41 12.35 -3.08
C LEU A 200 21.24 13.30 -2.87
N ALA A 201 21.47 14.47 -2.27
CA ALA A 201 20.44 15.50 -2.13
C ALA A 201 19.90 15.98 -3.49
N LYS A 202 20.76 16.09 -4.51
CA LYS A 202 20.35 16.41 -5.89
C LYS A 202 19.54 15.30 -6.52
N GLU A 203 19.96 14.03 -6.38
CA GLU A 203 19.23 12.88 -6.93
C GLU A 203 17.85 12.73 -6.29
N LYS A 204 17.74 12.90 -4.98
CA LYS A 204 16.46 12.92 -4.26
C LYS A 204 15.53 14.00 -4.80
N LYS A 205 16.01 15.24 -4.98
CA LYS A 205 15.21 16.33 -5.59
C LYS A 205 14.75 16.00 -7.01
N LYS A 206 15.56 15.30 -7.81
CA LYS A 206 15.15 14.86 -9.16
C LYS A 206 14.06 13.79 -9.09
N ILE A 207 14.21 12.81 -8.19
CA ILE A 207 13.22 11.74 -7.98
C ILE A 207 11.88 12.34 -7.53
N ASP A 208 11.91 13.29 -6.58
CA ASP A 208 10.72 14.00 -6.12
C ASP A 208 10.03 14.77 -7.25
N LYS A 209 10.79 15.53 -8.04
CA LYS A 209 10.23 16.24 -9.21
C LYS A 209 9.61 15.30 -10.23
N SER A 210 10.26 14.17 -10.51
CA SER A 210 9.76 13.16 -11.46
C SER A 210 8.48 12.50 -10.95
N SER A 211 8.43 12.15 -9.66
CA SER A 211 7.24 11.58 -9.03
C SER A 211 6.08 12.59 -9.05
N ASP A 212 6.37 13.86 -8.80
CA ASP A 212 5.35 14.92 -8.79
C ASP A 212 4.80 15.20 -10.19
N LEU A 213 5.66 15.14 -11.20
CA LEU A 213 5.25 15.27 -12.60
C LEU A 213 4.33 14.11 -13.02
N ALA A 214 4.68 12.87 -12.63
CA ALA A 214 3.87 11.69 -12.91
C ALA A 214 2.49 11.79 -12.22
N LEU A 215 2.46 12.13 -10.93
CA LEU A 215 1.23 12.29 -10.16
C LEU A 215 0.33 13.41 -10.71
N LYS A 216 0.90 14.55 -11.12
CA LYS A 216 0.14 15.64 -11.76
C LYS A 216 -0.53 15.17 -13.06
N LYS A 217 0.21 14.41 -13.88
CA LYS A 217 -0.29 13.92 -15.17
C LYS A 217 -1.39 12.88 -14.99
N GLU A 218 -1.21 11.96 -14.04
CA GLU A 218 -2.10 10.82 -13.83
C GLU A 218 -3.38 11.20 -13.10
N LEU A 219 -3.28 12.10 -12.12
CA LEU A 219 -4.44 12.60 -11.36
C LEU A 219 -5.08 13.84 -12.02
N ASN A 220 -4.46 14.41 -13.05
CA ASN A 220 -4.87 15.65 -13.72
C ASN A 220 -5.12 16.81 -12.73
N ILE A 221 -4.20 16.98 -11.77
CA ILE A 221 -4.28 17.99 -10.70
C ILE A 221 -3.19 19.07 -10.85
N SER A 222 -3.50 20.26 -10.37
CA SER A 222 -2.57 21.39 -10.31
C SER A 222 -1.46 21.18 -9.27
N GLU A 223 -0.43 22.03 -9.31
CA GLU A 223 0.65 21.98 -8.31
C GLU A 223 0.18 22.31 -6.89
N VAL A 224 -0.81 23.18 -6.77
CA VAL A 224 -1.39 23.57 -5.48
C VAL A 224 -2.14 22.38 -4.87
N GLU A 225 -2.97 21.70 -5.66
CA GLU A 225 -3.71 20.51 -5.25
C GLU A 225 -2.78 19.35 -4.90
N LEU A 226 -1.68 19.14 -5.66
CA LEU A 226 -0.68 18.13 -5.33
C LEU A 226 -0.01 18.41 -3.97
N LYS A 227 0.33 19.67 -3.68
CA LYS A 227 0.93 20.06 -2.39
C LYS A 227 -0.05 19.83 -1.24
N GLU A 228 -1.32 20.14 -1.45
CA GLU A 228 -2.37 19.90 -0.45
C GLU A 228 -2.61 18.39 -0.22
N LEU A 229 -2.67 17.60 -1.29
CA LEU A 229 -2.78 16.15 -1.24
C LEU A 229 -1.62 15.51 -0.45
N LYS A 230 -0.38 15.92 -0.73
CA LYS A 230 0.81 15.45 0.01
C LYS A 230 0.78 15.82 1.49
N LYS A 231 0.34 17.05 1.81
CA LYS A 231 0.20 17.52 3.19
C LYS A 231 -0.85 16.71 3.94
N ASN A 232 -1.97 16.39 3.28
CA ASN A 232 -3.03 15.56 3.84
C ASN A 232 -2.56 14.10 4.02
N LEU A 233 -1.78 13.56 3.07
CA LEU A 233 -1.18 12.23 3.17
C LEU A 233 -0.13 12.13 4.29
N GLN A 234 0.72 13.14 4.47
CA GLN A 234 1.69 13.18 5.57
C GLN A 234 1.01 13.26 6.93
N LYS A 235 -0.08 14.02 7.06
CA LYS A 235 -0.92 14.03 8.27
C LYS A 235 -1.61 12.70 8.54
N SER A 236 -1.73 11.83 7.53
CA SER A 236 -2.32 10.49 7.65
C SER A 236 -1.31 9.38 7.98
N LYS A 237 0.00 9.66 8.06
CA LYS A 237 1.02 8.69 8.50
C LYS A 237 0.84 8.40 9.99
N GLY A 238 0.22 7.26 10.26
CA GLY A 238 -0.25 6.87 11.59
C GLY A 238 -1.69 6.39 11.52
N ARG A 239 -2.02 5.60 10.48
CA ARG A 239 -3.33 4.99 10.34
C ARG A 239 -3.55 4.08 11.54
N ASP A 240 -4.37 4.57 12.48
CA ASP A 240 -4.97 3.74 13.52
C ASP A 240 -5.79 2.67 12.79
N ASP A 241 -5.29 1.43 12.77
CA ASP A 241 -6.00 0.28 12.20
C ASP A 241 -7.42 0.19 12.82
N ARG A 242 -7.62 0.69 14.06
CA ARG A 242 -8.95 0.81 14.69
C ARG A 242 -9.79 1.92 14.10
N GLY A 243 -9.21 3.04 13.70
CA GLY A 243 -9.88 4.13 12.99
C GLY A 243 -10.39 3.68 11.62
N ILE A 244 -9.57 2.91 10.89
CA ILE A 244 -9.97 2.30 9.61
C ILE A 244 -11.07 1.26 9.81
N GLN A 245 -10.90 0.36 10.78
CA GLN A 245 -11.92 -0.62 11.13
C GLN A 245 -13.24 0.04 11.56
N THR A 246 -13.16 1.10 12.34
CA THR A 246 -14.32 1.88 12.79
C THR A 246 -14.99 2.57 11.61
N LEU A 247 -14.22 3.16 10.69
CA LEU A 247 -14.74 3.80 9.49
C LEU A 247 -15.46 2.79 8.60
N PHE A 248 -14.85 1.64 8.28
CA PHE A 248 -15.51 0.60 7.49
C PHE A 248 -16.76 0.06 8.19
N ARG A 249 -16.66 -0.29 9.48
CA ARG A 249 -17.82 -0.77 10.26
C ARG A 249 -18.97 0.24 10.26
N THR A 250 -18.67 1.51 10.52
CA THR A 250 -19.68 2.59 10.57
C THR A 250 -20.28 2.82 9.19
N THR A 251 -19.44 2.83 8.15
CA THR A 251 -19.89 3.08 6.78
C THR A 251 -20.75 1.93 6.25
N SER A 252 -20.32 0.68 6.43
CA SER A 252 -21.13 -0.49 6.08
C SER A 252 -22.46 -0.49 6.84
N LYS A 253 -22.45 -0.21 8.15
CA LYS A 253 -23.69 -0.08 8.94
C LYS A 253 -24.61 1.04 8.41
N ASN A 254 -24.05 2.17 7.98
CA ASN A 254 -24.82 3.24 7.37
C ASN A 254 -25.44 2.79 6.03
N HIS A 255 -24.69 2.08 5.19
CA HIS A 255 -25.21 1.53 3.92
C HIS A 255 -26.33 0.51 4.13
N TYR A 256 -26.20 -0.39 5.10
CA TYR A 256 -27.28 -1.31 5.47
C TYR A 256 -28.51 -0.56 5.95
N THR A 257 -28.35 0.40 6.86
CA THR A 257 -29.45 1.25 7.35
C THR A 257 -30.12 2.01 6.20
N LEU A 258 -29.35 2.58 5.27
CA LEU A 258 -29.90 3.29 4.11
C LEU A 258 -30.69 2.36 3.18
N ASN A 259 -30.19 1.15 2.92
CA ASN A 259 -30.92 0.14 2.15
C ASN A 259 -32.24 -0.23 2.85
N GLU A 260 -32.20 -0.54 4.14
CA GLU A 260 -33.39 -0.88 4.94
C GLU A 260 -34.42 0.28 4.95
N MET A 261 -33.95 1.53 5.03
CA MET A 261 -34.83 2.70 4.94
C MET A 261 -35.51 2.80 3.58
N VAL A 262 -34.83 2.47 2.48
CA VAL A 262 -35.45 2.45 1.15
C VAL A 262 -36.49 1.34 1.05
N ASP A 263 -36.14 0.13 1.48
CA ASP A 263 -37.06 -1.01 1.44
C ASP A 263 -38.30 -0.73 2.33
N ARG A 264 -38.12 -0.12 3.50
CA ARG A 264 -39.23 0.35 4.36
C ARG A 264 -40.10 1.39 3.66
N LYS A 265 -39.51 2.38 2.99
CA LYS A 265 -40.27 3.40 2.23
C LYS A 265 -41.05 2.76 1.08
N ALA A 266 -40.46 1.80 0.38
CA ALA A 266 -41.14 1.05 -0.67
C ALA A 266 -42.32 0.25 -0.12
N SER A 267 -42.15 -0.46 0.99
CA SER A 267 -43.24 -1.18 1.66
C SER A 267 -44.38 -0.26 2.09
N ILE A 268 -44.08 0.92 2.66
CA ILE A 268 -45.10 1.92 2.99
C ILE A 268 -45.84 2.39 1.74
N MET A 269 -45.11 2.72 0.66
CA MET A 269 -45.72 3.14 -0.61
C MET A 269 -46.62 2.05 -1.21
N ILE A 270 -46.22 0.78 -1.13
CA ILE A 270 -47.03 -0.34 -1.58
C ILE A 270 -48.31 -0.44 -0.76
N THR A 271 -48.21 -0.43 0.57
CA THR A 271 -49.35 -0.56 1.49
C THR A 271 -50.35 0.60 1.32
N VAL A 272 -49.88 1.85 1.32
CA VAL A 272 -50.76 3.03 1.20
C VAL A 272 -51.50 3.01 -0.14
N ASN A 273 -50.79 2.78 -1.24
CA ASN A 273 -51.43 2.70 -2.56
C ASN A 273 -52.38 1.50 -2.67
N SER A 274 -52.08 0.37 -2.04
CA SER A 274 -52.97 -0.80 -2.05
C SER A 274 -54.27 -0.55 -1.28
N ILE A 275 -54.21 0.16 -0.15
CA ILE A 275 -55.40 0.58 0.60
C ILE A 275 -56.25 1.53 -0.25
N ILE A 276 -55.62 2.51 -0.90
CA ILE A 276 -56.32 3.46 -1.79
C ILE A 276 -57.01 2.71 -2.95
N LEU A 277 -56.30 1.79 -3.60
CA LEU A 277 -56.87 0.98 -4.68
C LEU A 277 -58.05 0.12 -4.19
N SER A 278 -57.97 -0.46 -2.99
CA SER A 278 -59.07 -1.22 -2.40
C SER A 278 -60.33 -0.36 -2.19
N LEU A 279 -60.16 0.87 -1.68
CA LEU A 279 -61.27 1.80 -1.49
C LEU A 279 -61.87 2.27 -2.82
N VAL A 280 -61.01 2.60 -3.79
CA VAL A 280 -61.43 3.00 -5.14
C VAL A 280 -62.20 1.88 -5.84
N LEU A 281 -61.73 0.64 -5.76
CA LEU A 281 -62.42 -0.53 -6.31
C LEU A 281 -63.80 -0.71 -5.68
N GLY A 282 -63.92 -0.52 -4.36
CA GLY A 282 -65.22 -0.53 -3.67
C GLY A 282 -66.18 0.52 -4.21
N GLY A 283 -65.69 1.74 -4.49
CA GLY A 283 -66.46 2.81 -5.11
C GLY A 283 -66.91 2.48 -6.54
N ILE A 284 -66.01 1.98 -7.37
CA ILE A 284 -66.30 1.58 -8.76
C ILE A 284 -67.35 0.45 -8.80
N ILE A 285 -67.23 -0.56 -7.94
CA ILE A 285 -68.20 -1.66 -7.86
C ILE A 285 -69.58 -1.14 -7.45
N GLY A 286 -69.66 -0.17 -6.53
CA GLY A 286 -70.90 0.50 -6.15
C GLY A 286 -71.58 1.17 -7.36
N GLU A 287 -70.82 1.93 -8.13
CA GLU A 287 -71.32 2.63 -9.32
C GLU A 287 -71.80 1.67 -10.42
N ILE A 288 -71.04 0.59 -10.69
CA ILE A 288 -71.42 -0.45 -11.66
C ILE A 288 -72.71 -1.16 -11.24
N ASN A 289 -72.88 -1.46 -9.95
CA ASN A 289 -74.09 -2.10 -9.45
C ASN A 289 -75.33 -1.20 -9.57
N GLU A 290 -75.15 0.12 -9.49
CA GLU A 290 -76.23 1.10 -9.58
C GLU A 290 -76.61 1.45 -11.03
N HIS A 291 -75.63 1.55 -11.95
CA HIS A 291 -75.84 2.04 -13.31
C HIS A 291 -75.61 0.99 -14.43
N GLY A 292 -75.21 -0.24 -14.09
CA GLY A 292 -75.04 -1.37 -15.03
C GLY A 292 -73.76 -1.33 -15.89
N HIS A 293 -73.21 -0.14 -16.15
CA HIS A 293 -71.90 0.09 -16.78
C HIS A 293 -71.18 1.27 -16.10
N PRO A 294 -69.84 1.25 -15.98
CA PRO A 294 -69.11 2.40 -15.47
C PRO A 294 -69.20 3.54 -16.49
N HIS A 295 -69.97 4.58 -16.18
CA HIS A 295 -70.05 5.76 -17.04
C HIS A 295 -68.78 6.62 -16.84
N ILE A 296 -68.00 6.80 -17.90
CA ILE A 296 -66.84 7.69 -17.87
C ILE A 296 -67.36 9.14 -17.96
N ASN A 297 -67.79 9.68 -16.81
CA ASN A 297 -68.26 11.04 -16.65
C ASN A 297 -67.17 11.90 -15.98
N ALA A 298 -67.39 13.22 -15.88
CA ALA A 298 -66.46 14.13 -15.19
C ALA A 298 -66.18 13.73 -13.72
N GLU A 299 -67.09 12.97 -13.10
CA GLU A 299 -67.00 12.49 -11.71
C GLU A 299 -66.10 11.26 -11.53
N THR A 300 -65.94 10.41 -12.55
CA THR A 300 -65.11 9.19 -12.48
C THR A 300 -63.67 9.41 -12.94
N LEU A 301 -63.39 10.55 -13.58
CA LEU A 301 -62.05 10.95 -14.02
C LEU A 301 -61.01 11.02 -12.87
N PRO A 302 -61.30 11.63 -11.70
CA PRO A 302 -60.41 11.63 -10.54
C PRO A 302 -60.04 10.22 -10.07
N ILE A 303 -61.03 9.31 -10.06
CA ILE A 303 -60.88 7.93 -9.60
C ILE A 303 -59.93 7.16 -10.53
N PHE A 304 -60.10 7.32 -11.84
CA PHE A 304 -59.21 6.73 -12.84
C PHE A 304 -57.78 7.28 -12.76
N MET A 305 -57.63 8.60 -12.62
CA MET A 305 -56.31 9.23 -12.47
C MET A 305 -55.57 8.73 -11.23
N LEU A 306 -56.27 8.63 -10.10
CA LEU A 306 -55.70 8.13 -8.85
C LEU A 306 -55.33 6.65 -8.96
N THR A 307 -56.16 5.85 -9.62
CA THR A 307 -55.91 4.41 -9.83
C THR A 307 -54.65 4.18 -10.65
N ILE A 308 -54.53 4.84 -11.80
CA ILE A 308 -53.37 4.68 -12.70
C ILE A 308 -52.08 5.13 -12.00
N THR A 309 -52.13 6.27 -11.32
CA THR A 309 -50.95 6.84 -10.66
C THR A 309 -50.54 6.03 -9.43
N ALA A 310 -51.49 5.49 -8.66
CA ALA A 310 -51.23 4.55 -7.57
C ALA A 310 -50.62 3.22 -8.07
N MET A 311 -51.14 2.65 -9.16
CA MET A 311 -50.57 1.43 -9.76
C MET A 311 -49.14 1.67 -10.25
N LEU A 312 -48.89 2.76 -10.99
CA LEU A 312 -47.54 3.11 -11.45
C LEU A 312 -46.59 3.34 -10.27
N SER A 313 -47.05 3.98 -9.20
CA SER A 313 -46.26 4.18 -7.98
C SER A 313 -45.87 2.84 -7.33
N ILE A 314 -46.79 1.88 -7.23
CA ILE A 314 -46.50 0.52 -6.74
C ILE A 314 -45.45 -0.17 -7.61
N VAL A 315 -45.56 -0.07 -8.94
CA VAL A 315 -44.58 -0.69 -9.86
C VAL A 315 -43.17 -0.16 -9.58
N PHE A 316 -42.99 1.15 -9.47
CA PHE A 316 -41.68 1.73 -9.15
C PHE A 316 -41.19 1.36 -7.74
N ALA A 317 -42.09 1.23 -6.75
CA ALA A 317 -41.75 0.74 -5.42
C ALA A 317 -41.26 -0.73 -5.47
N LEU A 318 -41.94 -1.60 -6.21
CA LEU A 318 -41.54 -3.01 -6.41
C LEU A 318 -40.19 -3.14 -7.12
N ILE A 319 -39.94 -2.31 -8.15
CA ILE A 319 -38.64 -2.29 -8.83
C ILE A 319 -37.51 -1.88 -7.86
N SER A 320 -37.79 -1.02 -6.88
CA SER A 320 -36.77 -0.56 -5.91
C SER A 320 -36.34 -1.62 -4.89
N ILE A 321 -37.21 -2.59 -4.59
CA ILE A 321 -36.91 -3.72 -3.69
C ILE A 321 -36.39 -4.97 -4.42
N ARG A 322 -36.43 -4.96 -5.77
CA ARG A 322 -35.92 -6.09 -6.56
C ARG A 322 -34.43 -6.31 -6.25
N PRO A 323 -33.99 -7.56 -6.00
CA PRO A 323 -32.58 -7.88 -5.85
C PRO A 323 -31.84 -7.48 -7.14
N THR A 324 -30.73 -6.77 -7.00
CA THR A 324 -29.98 -6.28 -8.17
C THR A 324 -29.20 -7.44 -8.79
N GLU A 325 -29.26 -7.57 -10.11
CA GLU A 325 -28.49 -8.53 -10.92
C GLU A 325 -26.99 -8.50 -10.54
N THR A 326 -26.37 -9.67 -10.53
CA THR A 326 -24.93 -9.87 -10.34
C THR A 326 -24.19 -9.58 -11.65
N HIS A 327 -22.94 -9.10 -11.55
CA HIS A 327 -22.04 -9.01 -12.69
C HIS A 327 -20.90 -10.00 -12.48
N GLY A 328 -20.53 -10.69 -13.57
CA GLY A 328 -19.19 -11.18 -13.91
C GLY A 328 -18.59 -12.27 -13.02
N GLU A 329 -18.22 -13.38 -13.64
CA GLU A 329 -17.34 -14.37 -13.03
C GLU A 329 -15.93 -13.82 -12.87
N PHE A 330 -15.27 -14.17 -11.77
CA PHE A 330 -13.92 -13.74 -11.45
C PHE A 330 -12.91 -14.82 -11.84
N THR A 331 -11.82 -14.44 -12.51
CA THR A 331 -10.78 -15.39 -12.95
C THR A 331 -9.59 -15.42 -12.00
N GLU A 332 -8.86 -16.55 -11.96
CA GLU A 332 -7.65 -16.70 -11.13
C GLU A 332 -6.59 -15.62 -11.46
N ASP A 333 -6.50 -15.21 -12.73
CA ASP A 333 -5.57 -14.18 -13.20
C ASP A 333 -5.91 -12.79 -12.63
N GLU A 334 -7.18 -12.44 -12.49
CA GLU A 334 -7.60 -11.17 -11.90
C GLU A 334 -7.34 -11.12 -10.39
N VAL A 335 -7.34 -12.27 -9.70
CA VAL A 335 -6.88 -12.39 -8.30
C VAL A 335 -5.39 -12.11 -8.20
N ARG A 336 -4.58 -12.72 -9.09
CA ARG A 336 -3.12 -12.54 -9.14
C ARG A 336 -2.74 -11.09 -9.47
N ASN A 337 -3.53 -10.42 -10.29
CA ASN A 337 -3.32 -9.02 -10.67
C ASN A 337 -3.96 -8.01 -9.69
N LYS A 338 -4.68 -8.46 -8.65
CA LYS A 338 -5.38 -7.61 -7.65
C LYS A 338 -6.50 -6.73 -8.26
N GLU A 339 -7.05 -7.12 -9.40
CA GLU A 339 -7.90 -6.23 -10.21
C GLU A 339 -9.38 -6.30 -9.86
N GLY A 340 -9.86 -7.35 -9.17
CA GLY A 340 -11.28 -7.41 -8.76
C GLY A 340 -11.59 -7.36 -7.28
N ASN A 341 -12.88 -7.53 -7.00
CA ASN A 341 -13.48 -7.35 -5.69
C ASN A 341 -14.00 -8.69 -5.18
N LEU A 342 -13.19 -9.38 -4.39
CA LEU A 342 -13.51 -10.70 -3.83
C LEU A 342 -14.66 -10.66 -2.81
N LEU A 343 -14.94 -9.49 -2.22
CA LEU A 343 -15.98 -9.31 -1.21
C LEU A 343 -17.39 -9.21 -1.81
N PHE A 344 -17.50 -9.03 -3.12
CA PHE A 344 -18.79 -8.90 -3.79
C PHE A 344 -19.38 -10.28 -4.11
N TYR A 345 -20.59 -10.54 -3.61
CA TYR A 345 -21.34 -11.78 -3.81
C TYR A 345 -21.37 -12.27 -5.27
N GLY A 346 -21.59 -11.37 -6.23
CA GLY A 346 -21.65 -11.75 -7.65
C GLY A 346 -20.35 -12.32 -8.20
N ASN A 347 -19.21 -11.95 -7.63
CA ASN A 347 -17.89 -12.35 -8.13
C ASN A 347 -17.45 -13.72 -7.58
N PHE A 348 -17.85 -14.08 -6.35
CA PHE A 348 -17.42 -15.35 -5.75
C PHE A 348 -18.44 -16.49 -5.86
N HIS A 349 -19.72 -16.22 -6.15
CA HIS A 349 -20.77 -17.26 -6.11
C HIS A 349 -20.58 -18.42 -7.11
N ASN A 350 -19.81 -18.19 -8.18
CA ASN A 350 -19.49 -19.19 -9.20
C ASN A 350 -18.04 -19.73 -9.09
N MET A 351 -17.28 -19.33 -8.07
CA MET A 351 -15.91 -19.83 -7.88
C MET A 351 -15.92 -21.21 -7.20
N ALA A 352 -14.93 -22.04 -7.53
CA ALA A 352 -14.68 -23.26 -6.76
C ALA A 352 -14.20 -22.91 -5.34
N GLU A 353 -14.61 -23.70 -4.35
CA GLU A 353 -14.31 -23.47 -2.93
C GLU A 353 -12.81 -23.30 -2.65
N ARG A 354 -11.98 -24.14 -3.28
CA ARG A 354 -10.52 -24.08 -3.17
C ARG A 354 -9.95 -22.74 -3.67
N ASP A 355 -10.46 -22.26 -4.80
CA ASP A 355 -9.95 -21.03 -5.43
C ASP A 355 -10.40 -19.81 -4.63
N PHE A 356 -11.61 -19.86 -4.07
CA PHE A 356 -12.10 -18.85 -3.15
C PHE A 356 -11.25 -18.81 -1.87
N GLU A 357 -10.99 -19.96 -1.23
CA GLU A 357 -10.17 -20.03 -0.01
C GLU A 357 -8.77 -19.46 -0.26
N TRP A 358 -8.12 -19.87 -1.36
CA TRP A 358 -6.80 -19.38 -1.73
C TRP A 358 -6.82 -17.86 -1.95
N ALA A 359 -7.75 -17.34 -2.76
CA ALA A 359 -7.86 -15.92 -3.06
C ALA A 359 -8.15 -15.08 -1.80
N PHE A 360 -8.98 -15.61 -0.90
CA PHE A 360 -9.34 -14.95 0.35
C PHE A 360 -8.15 -14.86 1.30
N MET A 361 -7.35 -15.93 1.39
CA MET A 361 -6.11 -15.93 2.18
C MET A 361 -5.05 -14.98 1.61
N GLN A 362 -4.93 -14.87 0.28
CA GLN A 362 -4.06 -13.87 -0.34
C GLN A 362 -4.51 -12.43 0.00
N MET A 363 -5.82 -12.16 -0.06
CA MET A 363 -6.37 -10.87 0.33
C MET A 363 -6.14 -10.55 1.81
N MET A 364 -6.27 -11.51 2.72
CA MET A 364 -6.03 -11.29 4.15
C MET A 364 -4.56 -10.97 4.47
N ASN A 365 -3.62 -11.52 3.69
CA ASN A 365 -2.18 -11.31 3.90
C ASN A 365 -1.66 -9.99 3.27
N ASP A 366 -2.46 -9.32 2.44
CA ASP A 366 -2.12 -8.05 1.78
C ASP A 366 -3.09 -6.93 2.17
N LYS A 367 -2.61 -6.00 3.02
CA LYS A 367 -3.43 -4.88 3.53
C LYS A 367 -3.95 -3.98 2.40
N ASP A 368 -3.17 -3.74 1.36
CA ASP A 368 -3.57 -2.84 0.27
C ASP A 368 -4.62 -3.51 -0.62
N PHE A 369 -4.49 -4.82 -0.86
CA PHE A 369 -5.50 -5.59 -1.58
C PHE A 369 -6.82 -5.70 -0.80
N MET A 370 -6.75 -5.94 0.52
CA MET A 370 -7.91 -5.96 1.40
C MET A 370 -8.65 -4.61 1.43
N TYR A 371 -7.94 -3.51 1.69
CA TYR A 371 -8.56 -2.18 1.74
C TYR A 371 -9.08 -1.75 0.37
N GLY A 372 -8.35 -2.07 -0.71
CA GLY A 372 -8.79 -1.83 -2.09
C GLY A 372 -10.11 -2.56 -2.40
N SER A 373 -10.23 -3.82 -1.99
CA SER A 373 -11.45 -4.61 -2.16
C SER A 373 -12.64 -4.03 -1.39
N MET A 374 -12.44 -3.62 -0.13
CA MET A 374 -13.50 -2.97 0.67
C MET A 374 -13.95 -1.62 0.08
N ILE A 375 -13.03 -0.83 -0.47
CA ILE A 375 -13.36 0.45 -1.13
C ILE A 375 -14.20 0.20 -2.39
N LYS A 376 -13.80 -0.77 -3.23
CA LYS A 376 -14.54 -1.15 -4.43
C LYS A 376 -15.95 -1.64 -4.07
N ASP A 377 -16.08 -2.49 -3.06
CA ASP A 377 -17.38 -2.98 -2.59
C ASP A 377 -18.30 -1.84 -2.13
N LEU A 378 -17.78 -0.96 -1.27
CA LEU A 378 -18.49 0.21 -0.80
C LEU A 378 -18.98 1.11 -1.96
N TYR A 379 -18.13 1.34 -2.96
CA TYR A 379 -18.45 2.14 -4.14
C TYR A 379 -19.60 1.52 -4.96
N TYR A 380 -19.53 0.21 -5.26
CA TYR A 380 -20.57 -0.47 -6.02
C TYR A 380 -21.89 -0.57 -5.26
N GLN A 381 -21.85 -0.80 -3.94
CA GLN A 381 -23.05 -0.75 -3.09
C GLN A 381 -23.70 0.63 -3.12
N GLY A 382 -22.91 1.71 -3.07
CA GLY A 382 -23.39 3.09 -3.21
C GLY A 382 -24.11 3.33 -4.54
N GLN A 383 -23.56 2.85 -5.66
CA GLN A 383 -24.20 2.97 -6.97
C GLN A 383 -25.54 2.24 -7.05
N LYS A 384 -25.64 1.03 -6.48
CA LYS A 384 -26.90 0.27 -6.42
C LYS A 384 -27.94 1.00 -5.58
N LEU A 385 -27.52 1.52 -4.43
CA LEU A 385 -28.37 2.31 -3.54
C LEU A 385 -28.92 3.55 -4.24
N ALA A 386 -28.09 4.27 -5.02
CA ALA A 386 -28.54 5.43 -5.79
C ALA A 386 -29.66 5.09 -6.79
N LYS A 387 -29.57 3.94 -7.47
CA LYS A 387 -30.64 3.44 -8.37
C LYS A 387 -31.93 3.15 -7.60
N LYS A 388 -31.86 2.48 -6.45
CA LYS A 388 -33.02 2.23 -5.58
C LYS A 388 -33.66 3.54 -5.09
N TYR A 389 -32.84 4.50 -4.64
CA TYR A 389 -33.29 5.84 -4.22
C TYR A 389 -33.95 6.65 -5.33
N ARG A 390 -33.53 6.46 -6.58
CA ARG A 390 -34.18 7.11 -7.73
C ARG A 390 -35.58 6.53 -7.95
N ASN A 391 -35.71 5.20 -7.92
CA ASN A 391 -36.99 4.52 -8.16
C ASN A 391 -38.02 4.86 -7.07
N ILE A 392 -37.62 4.88 -5.79
CA ILE A 392 -38.55 5.26 -4.71
C ILE A 392 -38.97 6.74 -4.79
N ARG A 393 -38.07 7.64 -5.25
CA ARG A 393 -38.43 9.04 -5.50
C ARG A 393 -39.44 9.17 -6.64
N ILE A 394 -39.24 8.43 -7.73
CA ILE A 394 -40.19 8.40 -8.85
C ILE A 394 -41.55 7.87 -8.37
N ALA A 395 -41.58 6.78 -7.59
CA ALA A 395 -42.81 6.24 -7.02
C ALA A 395 -43.57 7.30 -6.19
N LEU A 396 -42.85 8.03 -5.33
CA LEU A 396 -43.42 9.09 -4.50
C LEU A 396 -43.94 10.26 -5.36
N THR A 397 -43.16 10.71 -6.34
CA THR A 397 -43.56 11.81 -7.22
C THR A 397 -44.80 11.46 -8.05
N ILE A 398 -44.85 10.27 -8.65
CA ILE A 398 -46.02 9.82 -9.42
C ILE A 398 -47.27 9.79 -8.54
N PHE A 399 -47.16 9.25 -7.33
CA PHE A 399 -48.27 9.21 -6.39
C PHE A 399 -48.75 10.61 -6.00
N LEU A 400 -47.83 11.51 -5.61
CA LEU A 400 -48.17 12.87 -5.19
C LEU A 400 -48.81 13.69 -6.33
N VAL A 401 -48.24 13.61 -7.53
CA VAL A 401 -48.79 14.30 -8.72
C VAL A 401 -50.18 13.74 -9.03
N GLY A 402 -50.33 12.40 -9.00
CA GLY A 402 -51.62 11.75 -9.21
C GLY A 402 -52.68 12.15 -8.21
N LEU A 403 -52.32 12.21 -6.92
CA LEU A 403 -53.21 12.66 -5.85
C LEU A 403 -53.66 14.11 -6.08
N VAL A 404 -52.72 15.02 -6.33
CA VAL A 404 -53.05 16.45 -6.57
C VAL A 404 -53.93 16.62 -7.81
N LEU A 405 -53.60 15.96 -8.92
CA LEU A 405 -54.40 16.02 -10.15
C LEU A 405 -55.80 15.46 -9.92
N SER A 406 -55.93 14.36 -9.17
CA SER A 406 -57.23 13.75 -8.88
C SER A 406 -58.08 14.67 -8.00
N VAL A 407 -57.49 15.30 -6.98
CA VAL A 407 -58.21 16.28 -6.17
C VAL A 407 -58.67 17.45 -7.04
N VAL A 408 -57.78 18.08 -7.81
CA VAL A 408 -58.13 19.20 -8.69
C VAL A 408 -59.22 18.82 -9.70
N ALA A 409 -59.12 17.63 -10.32
CA ALA A 409 -60.15 17.13 -11.22
C ALA A 409 -61.50 16.93 -10.52
N SER A 410 -61.51 16.46 -9.27
CA SER A 410 -62.73 16.29 -8.48
C SER A 410 -63.39 17.64 -8.16
N TRP A 411 -62.61 18.66 -7.84
CA TRP A 411 -63.12 20.02 -7.61
C TRP A 411 -63.71 20.62 -8.90
N ILE A 412 -63.03 20.49 -10.02
CA ILE A 412 -63.52 21.00 -11.32
C ILE A 412 -64.78 20.25 -11.76
N GLY A 413 -64.80 18.93 -11.62
CA GLY A 413 -65.97 18.10 -11.92
C GLY A 413 -67.18 18.50 -11.10
N GLY A 414 -67.01 18.73 -9.80
CA GLY A 414 -68.07 19.20 -8.91
C GLY A 414 -68.64 20.57 -9.29
N ILE A 415 -67.78 21.55 -9.60
CA ILE A 415 -68.21 22.88 -10.05
C ILE A 415 -68.97 22.78 -11.39
N PHE A 416 -68.51 21.94 -12.31
CA PHE A 416 -69.16 21.75 -13.61
C PHE A 416 -70.54 21.09 -13.48
N PHE A 417 -70.69 20.15 -12.54
CA PHE A 417 -71.97 19.53 -12.21
C PHE A 417 -72.96 20.55 -11.58
N GLU A 418 -72.50 21.39 -10.64
CA GLU A 418 -73.33 22.47 -10.08
C GLU A 418 -73.76 23.51 -11.13
N PHE A 419 -72.90 23.79 -12.12
CA PHE A 419 -73.20 24.76 -13.20
C PHE A 419 -74.14 24.23 -14.30
N LEU A 420 -74.16 22.91 -14.54
CA LEU A 420 -75.04 22.26 -15.54
C LEU A 420 -76.32 21.67 -14.92
N GLY A 421 -76.39 21.58 -13.59
CA GLY A 421 -77.57 21.13 -12.85
C GLY A 421 -78.67 22.19 -12.66
N HIS A 422 -78.61 23.30 -13.41
CA HIS A 422 -79.65 24.33 -13.48
C HIS A 422 -80.23 24.48 -14.90
#